data_AF-A0A5R9FD42-F1
#
_entry.id   AF-A0A5R9FD42-F1
#
_cell.length_a   1.000
_cell.length_b   1.000
_cell.length_c   1.000
_cell.angle_alpha   90.00
_cell.angle_beta   90.00
_cell.angle_gamma   90.00
#
_symmetry.space_group_name_H-M   'P 1'
#
loop_
_entity.id
_entity.type
_entity.pdbx_description
1 polymer ?
#
loop_
_entity_poly.entity_id
_entity_poly.type
_entity_poly.pdbx_seq_one_letter_code
_entity_poly.pdbx_strand_id
1 'polypeptide(L)'
;APQPPGAPGAPGAPGAPNPPGGTPSGGVHHAETMLAGPGPAGPGAPPPPQAPGMPPGAPAAPGMPPGAPQPMPGQPAPGQPMPGQGPMPGQPMPGQGPVPGQPMPGQQPPAYGYPPQGQPTVGPGYQAVLRYRAQDGSEQQLIRRSAPGTPHPEWQILHELRAMNVPPQQVLELHTELESCELPGAYCARMIRESWPQARITSIAPYGTDHASRQQGMAQLLAHQGELHQVADGPARPAPVRAPLPQVQPAPPIPPEAIGQELAAAFGPGVFRFDQGAVSRQGVPPIVAHTLVVAGLPVDMGPFFWAQAQPGRPVPTLAELAQERGVQPASDAGSYLVMGSDFGKAICVQYGTANIVAVPVEAGPGGAPVPPQFVNTGLPEFARSLALLGRMWRLRFGLNQEQAGRWTVDFQAQLASLDPAALGSPESWWSVLLEEMWDGLL
;
A
#
# COMPACT_ATOMS: atom_id res chain seq x y z
N ALA A 1 -11.78 -61.67 -56.70
CA ALA A 1 -10.90 -60.78 -55.92
C ALA A 1 -11.65 -60.36 -54.66
N PRO A 2 -11.04 -60.43 -53.46
CA PRO A 2 -11.72 -60.10 -52.20
C PRO A 2 -11.76 -58.59 -51.94
N GLN A 3 -12.75 -58.14 -51.17
CA GLN A 3 -12.96 -56.74 -50.76
C GLN A 3 -11.83 -56.22 -49.85
N PRO A 4 -11.49 -54.92 -49.91
CA PRO A 4 -10.47 -54.34 -49.05
C PRO A 4 -10.99 -54.11 -47.61
N PRO A 5 -10.12 -54.14 -46.59
CA PRO A 5 -10.50 -53.92 -45.19
C PRO A 5 -10.88 -52.45 -44.91
N GLY A 6 -11.86 -52.24 -44.02
CA GLY A 6 -12.28 -50.91 -43.56
C GLY A 6 -11.23 -50.23 -42.66
N ALA A 7 -11.22 -48.89 -42.68
CA ALA A 7 -10.29 -48.06 -41.91
C ALA A 7 -10.59 -48.06 -40.39
N PRO A 8 -9.58 -47.87 -39.52
CA PRO A 8 -9.77 -47.78 -38.07
C PRO A 8 -10.48 -46.48 -37.66
N GLY A 9 -11.39 -46.57 -36.69
CA GLY A 9 -12.11 -45.43 -36.13
C GLY A 9 -11.23 -44.50 -35.28
N ALA A 10 -11.52 -43.21 -35.30
CA ALA A 10 -10.83 -42.19 -34.54
C ALA A 10 -11.17 -42.25 -33.02
N PRO A 11 -10.23 -41.97 -32.10
CA PRO A 11 -10.51 -41.87 -30.67
C PRO A 11 -11.44 -40.67 -30.35
N GLY A 12 -12.40 -40.88 -29.46
CA GLY A 12 -13.33 -39.85 -29.01
C GLY A 12 -12.66 -38.74 -28.20
N ALA A 13 -13.19 -37.52 -28.33
CA ALA A 13 -12.73 -36.34 -27.59
C ALA A 13 -13.05 -36.43 -26.08
N PRO A 14 -12.16 -35.98 -25.18
CA PRO A 14 -12.46 -35.87 -23.75
C PRO A 14 -13.56 -34.83 -23.49
N GLY A 15 -14.51 -35.18 -22.62
CA GLY A 15 -15.62 -34.32 -22.23
C GLY A 15 -15.18 -33.09 -21.42
N ALA A 16 -15.93 -31.99 -21.57
CA ALA A 16 -15.73 -30.74 -20.84
C ALA A 16 -16.02 -30.89 -19.33
N PRO A 17 -15.24 -30.27 -18.43
CA PRO A 17 -15.56 -30.23 -17.01
C PRO A 17 -16.75 -29.29 -16.73
N ASN A 18 -17.66 -29.72 -15.85
CA ASN A 18 -18.76 -28.93 -15.31
C ASN A 18 -18.24 -27.78 -14.40
N PRO A 19 -18.96 -26.65 -14.30
CA PRO A 19 -18.60 -25.55 -13.41
C PRO A 19 -18.98 -25.86 -11.95
N PRO A 20 -18.09 -25.64 -10.96
CA PRO A 20 -18.50 -25.61 -9.56
C PRO A 20 -19.15 -24.27 -9.24
N GLY A 21 -20.41 -24.32 -8.81
CA GLY A 21 -21.12 -23.17 -8.27
C GLY A 21 -20.77 -22.86 -6.82
N GLY A 22 -21.15 -21.65 -6.40
CA GLY A 22 -21.37 -21.27 -4.99
C GLY A 22 -20.14 -20.79 -4.23
N THR A 23 -20.00 -19.48 -4.12
CA THR A 23 -19.11 -18.79 -3.17
C THR A 23 -19.60 -18.98 -1.72
N PRO A 24 -18.73 -19.40 -0.78
CA PRO A 24 -18.87 -19.04 0.61
C PRO A 24 -18.01 -17.81 0.90
N SER A 25 -18.60 -16.84 1.58
CA SER A 25 -17.94 -15.67 2.17
C SER A 25 -16.82 -16.10 3.14
N GLY A 26 -15.57 -15.99 2.70
CA GLY A 26 -14.37 -16.29 3.49
C GLY A 26 -13.84 -15.04 4.19
N GLY A 27 -14.11 -14.93 5.49
CA GLY A 27 -13.37 -14.03 6.38
C GLY A 27 -11.94 -14.53 6.50
N VAL A 28 -10.97 -13.73 6.07
CA VAL A 28 -9.56 -14.00 6.25
C VAL A 28 -9.14 -13.56 7.66
N HIS A 29 -8.70 -14.52 8.47
CA HIS A 29 -8.09 -14.25 9.75
C HIS A 29 -6.70 -13.66 9.53
N HIS A 30 -6.47 -12.46 10.07
CA HIS A 30 -5.15 -11.85 10.16
C HIS A 30 -4.20 -12.80 10.88
N ALA A 31 -3.22 -13.35 10.17
CA ALA A 31 -2.07 -14.00 10.79
C ALA A 31 -1.06 -12.90 11.15
N GLU A 32 -0.78 -12.74 12.44
CA GLU A 32 0.38 -11.98 12.93
C GLU A 32 1.65 -12.48 12.26
N THR A 33 2.41 -11.54 11.68
CA THR A 33 3.68 -11.79 11.01
C THR A 33 4.74 -12.19 12.04
N MET A 34 4.85 -13.48 12.35
CA MET A 34 5.96 -14.02 13.15
C MET A 34 7.23 -14.11 12.28
N LEU A 35 7.96 -13.00 12.17
CA LEU A 35 9.34 -12.97 11.70
C LEU A 35 10.28 -12.73 12.88
N ALA A 36 10.59 -13.80 13.63
CA ALA A 36 11.81 -13.88 14.42
C ALA A 36 12.88 -14.56 13.55
N GLY A 37 14.02 -13.89 13.34
CA GLY A 37 15.19 -14.51 12.71
C GLY A 37 15.67 -15.74 13.52
N PRO A 38 16.48 -16.64 12.93
CA PRO A 38 16.85 -17.90 13.58
C PRO A 38 17.84 -17.63 14.72
N GLY A 39 17.34 -17.64 15.97
CA GLY A 39 18.17 -17.80 17.17
C GLY A 39 18.41 -19.29 17.47
N PRO A 40 19.54 -19.67 18.09
CA PRO A 40 19.91 -21.08 18.30
C PRO A 40 18.98 -21.78 19.31
N ALA A 41 18.53 -22.97 18.95
CA ALA A 41 17.60 -23.80 19.72
C ALA A 41 18.22 -24.35 21.03
N GLY A 42 17.51 -24.15 22.14
CA GLY A 42 17.72 -24.86 23.42
C GLY A 42 16.50 -25.74 23.74
N PRO A 43 16.66 -26.91 24.40
CA PRO A 43 15.59 -27.89 24.53
C PRO A 43 14.65 -27.63 25.71
N GLY A 44 13.34 -27.73 25.43
CA GLY A 44 12.31 -28.16 26.39
C GLY A 44 11.44 -27.06 27.02
N ALA A 45 10.20 -26.94 26.54
CA ALA A 45 9.11 -26.30 27.27
C ALA A 45 7.82 -27.17 27.19
N PRO A 46 7.09 -27.36 28.31
CA PRO A 46 5.90 -28.22 28.40
C PRO A 46 4.61 -27.52 27.91
N PRO A 47 3.50 -28.26 27.64
CA PRO A 47 2.29 -27.70 27.05
C PRO A 47 1.48 -26.81 28.02
N PRO A 48 0.70 -25.83 27.50
CA PRO A 48 -0.06 -24.88 28.31
C PRO A 48 -1.36 -25.48 28.90
N PRO A 49 -1.85 -24.94 30.03
CA PRO A 49 -3.05 -25.43 30.72
C PRO A 49 -4.37 -24.97 30.07
N GLN A 50 -5.41 -25.80 30.21
CA GLN A 50 -6.77 -25.57 29.70
C GLN A 50 -7.56 -24.58 30.56
N ALA A 51 -8.37 -23.72 29.91
CA ALA A 51 -9.23 -22.73 30.54
C ALA A 51 -10.52 -23.35 31.12
N PRO A 52 -11.00 -22.96 32.33
CA PRO A 52 -12.27 -23.43 32.87
C PRO A 52 -13.46 -22.49 32.59
N GLY A 53 -14.59 -23.10 32.23
CA GLY A 53 -15.87 -22.92 32.94
C GLY A 53 -16.74 -21.70 32.61
N MET A 54 -17.85 -21.96 31.91
CA MET A 54 -19.00 -21.07 31.70
C MET A 54 -20.09 -21.35 32.75
N PRO A 55 -20.86 -20.36 33.25
CA PRO A 55 -22.08 -20.61 34.02
C PRO A 55 -23.39 -20.22 33.27
N PRO A 56 -24.57 -20.69 33.74
CA PRO A 56 -25.75 -20.93 32.88
C PRO A 56 -27.01 -20.04 33.14
N GLY A 57 -27.87 -19.93 32.10
CA GLY A 57 -29.37 -19.88 32.08
C GLY A 57 -30.15 -18.75 32.80
N ALA A 58 -30.83 -17.83 32.07
CA ALA A 58 -32.28 -17.83 31.66
C ALA A 58 -33.15 -16.87 32.55
N PRO A 59 -34.38 -16.37 32.19
CA PRO A 59 -35.35 -16.82 31.17
C PRO A 59 -36.02 -15.69 30.30
N ALA A 60 -37.08 -16.05 29.55
CA ALA A 60 -37.57 -15.40 28.33
C ALA A 60 -38.88 -14.55 28.41
N ALA A 61 -39.06 -13.74 27.33
CA ALA A 61 -40.28 -13.34 26.57
C ALA A 61 -41.31 -12.32 27.16
N PRO A 62 -42.25 -11.71 26.38
CA PRO A 62 -42.43 -11.58 24.91
C PRO A 62 -42.82 -10.15 24.40
N GLY A 63 -42.87 -9.93 23.07
CA GLY A 63 -43.79 -8.94 22.47
C GLY A 63 -43.28 -8.06 21.30
N MET A 64 -43.88 -8.23 20.11
CA MET A 64 -43.98 -7.23 19.02
C MET A 64 -45.40 -6.60 19.07
N PRO A 65 -45.75 -5.45 18.44
CA PRO A 65 -45.47 -5.11 17.03
C PRO A 65 -45.32 -3.57 16.75
N PRO A 66 -45.70 -2.96 15.60
CA PRO A 66 -44.77 -2.18 14.76
C PRO A 66 -45.12 -0.67 14.66
N GLY A 67 -44.15 0.17 14.24
CA GLY A 67 -44.44 1.58 13.96
C GLY A 67 -43.28 2.31 13.28
N ALA A 68 -43.48 2.67 12.01
CA ALA A 68 -42.62 3.58 11.27
C ALA A 68 -42.74 5.02 11.79
N PRO A 69 -41.64 5.79 11.92
CA PRO A 69 -41.73 7.24 12.13
C PRO A 69 -41.73 8.01 10.80
N GLN A 70 -42.58 9.04 10.79
CA GLN A 70 -42.85 9.97 9.71
C GLN A 70 -41.68 10.89 9.32
N PRO A 71 -41.68 11.45 8.09
CA PRO A 71 -40.76 12.51 7.69
C PRO A 71 -41.19 13.89 8.24
N MET A 72 -40.19 14.70 8.61
CA MET A 72 -40.36 16.10 9.01
C MET A 72 -40.87 17.00 7.87
N PRO A 73 -41.67 18.03 8.16
CA PRO A 73 -42.25 18.93 7.17
C PRO A 73 -41.31 20.09 6.84
N GLY A 74 -41.14 20.42 5.55
CA GLY A 74 -40.55 21.72 5.20
C GLY A 74 -39.84 21.89 3.86
N GLN A 75 -40.32 21.33 2.74
CA GLN A 75 -39.95 21.84 1.41
C GLN A 75 -41.12 21.72 0.41
N PRO A 76 -41.50 22.81 -0.29
CA PRO A 76 -42.55 22.75 -1.31
C PRO A 76 -42.00 22.24 -2.66
N ALA A 77 -42.78 21.35 -3.29
CA ALA A 77 -42.55 20.84 -4.64
C ALA A 77 -42.90 21.90 -5.72
N PRO A 78 -42.24 21.87 -6.90
CA PRO A 78 -42.45 22.87 -7.93
C PRO A 78 -43.59 22.48 -8.88
N GLY A 79 -44.52 23.42 -9.09
CA GLY A 79 -45.49 23.36 -10.17
C GLY A 79 -46.95 23.43 -9.72
N GLN A 80 -47.45 24.64 -9.49
CA GLN A 80 -48.77 25.10 -9.95
C GLN A 80 -48.94 26.61 -9.70
N PRO A 81 -49.66 27.36 -10.57
CA PRO A 81 -49.69 28.81 -10.58
C PRO A 81 -50.75 29.41 -9.63
N MET A 82 -50.40 30.49 -8.93
CA MET A 82 -51.33 31.33 -8.18
C MET A 82 -51.86 32.48 -9.05
N PRO A 83 -53.16 32.81 -9.01
CA PRO A 83 -53.75 33.88 -9.80
C PRO A 83 -53.83 35.20 -9.03
N GLY A 84 -53.63 36.31 -9.75
CA GLY A 84 -54.15 37.62 -9.34
C GLY A 84 -53.13 38.61 -8.79
N GLN A 85 -52.47 39.34 -9.68
CA GLN A 85 -52.14 40.76 -9.54
C GLN A 85 -51.83 41.35 -10.92
N GLY A 86 -52.36 42.55 -11.18
CA GLY A 86 -52.55 43.16 -12.49
C GLY A 86 -51.29 43.68 -13.20
N PRO A 87 -51.46 44.32 -14.38
CA PRO A 87 -50.47 44.36 -15.44
C PRO A 87 -49.45 45.50 -15.28
N MET A 88 -48.17 45.17 -15.50
CA MET A 88 -47.10 46.15 -15.77
C MET A 88 -46.95 46.33 -17.30
N PRO A 89 -46.75 47.57 -17.80
CA PRO A 89 -46.82 47.88 -19.22
C PRO A 89 -45.52 47.52 -19.94
N GLY A 90 -45.62 46.81 -21.07
CA GLY A 90 -44.49 46.68 -22.01
C GLY A 90 -44.30 45.35 -22.72
N GLN A 91 -45.36 44.59 -23.04
CA GLN A 91 -45.21 43.46 -23.98
C GLN A 91 -45.12 43.95 -25.43
N PRO A 92 -44.11 43.52 -26.21
CA PRO A 92 -44.30 43.26 -27.62
C PRO A 92 -44.96 41.88 -27.81
N MET A 93 -45.84 41.81 -28.82
CA MET A 93 -46.53 40.62 -29.31
C MET A 93 -45.59 39.46 -29.69
N PRO A 94 -46.08 38.20 -29.69
CA PRO A 94 -45.33 37.04 -30.12
C PRO A 94 -45.30 36.96 -31.65
N GLY A 95 -44.10 36.79 -32.20
CA GLY A 95 -43.92 36.50 -33.62
C GLY A 95 -42.85 37.35 -34.27
N GLN A 96 -41.59 36.96 -34.05
CA GLN A 96 -40.44 37.11 -34.96
C GLN A 96 -39.21 36.61 -34.20
N GLY A 97 -38.60 35.52 -34.67
CA GLY A 97 -37.37 35.00 -34.09
C GLY A 97 -36.20 35.95 -34.34
N PRO A 98 -35.32 36.21 -33.36
CA PRO A 98 -34.11 36.97 -33.61
C PRO A 98 -32.99 36.08 -34.18
N VAL A 99 -32.32 36.69 -35.15
CA VAL A 99 -31.24 36.20 -36.01
C VAL A 99 -29.95 35.98 -35.18
N PRO A 100 -29.12 34.96 -35.48
CA PRO A 100 -27.88 34.72 -34.72
C PRO A 100 -26.83 35.79 -35.07
N GLY A 101 -26.23 36.43 -34.05
CA GLY A 101 -24.89 37.03 -34.23
C GLY A 101 -24.68 38.49 -33.82
N GLN A 102 -25.24 38.99 -32.71
CA GLN A 102 -24.70 40.22 -32.09
C GLN A 102 -24.35 40.03 -30.60
N PRO A 103 -23.13 40.40 -30.15
CA PRO A 103 -22.74 40.29 -28.74
C PRO A 103 -23.33 41.43 -27.90
N MET A 104 -23.93 41.07 -26.75
CA MET A 104 -24.34 42.00 -25.70
C MET A 104 -23.11 42.51 -24.93
N PRO A 105 -22.97 43.83 -24.66
CA PRO A 105 -21.89 44.35 -23.81
C PRO A 105 -22.22 44.11 -22.34
N GLY A 106 -21.40 43.30 -21.64
CA GLY A 106 -21.50 43.11 -20.19
C GLY A 106 -21.21 41.71 -19.67
N GLN A 107 -20.94 40.72 -20.53
CA GLN A 107 -20.48 39.41 -20.06
C GLN A 107 -18.96 39.39 -20.01
N GLN A 108 -18.40 39.38 -18.80
CA GLN A 108 -17.00 39.02 -18.58
C GLN A 108 -16.77 37.61 -19.15
N PRO A 109 -15.71 37.39 -19.93
CA PRO A 109 -15.43 36.06 -20.46
C PRO A 109 -15.17 35.09 -19.31
N PRO A 110 -15.64 33.83 -19.40
CA PRO A 110 -15.28 32.82 -18.42
C PRO A 110 -13.76 32.75 -18.34
N ALA A 111 -13.23 32.84 -17.12
CA ALA A 111 -11.82 32.70 -16.83
C ALA A 111 -11.32 31.43 -17.52
N TYR A 112 -10.19 31.57 -18.22
CA TYR A 112 -9.54 30.53 -19.01
C TYR A 112 -9.59 29.19 -18.27
N GLY A 113 -10.37 28.26 -18.84
CA GLY A 113 -10.72 27.00 -18.22
C GLY A 113 -9.49 26.14 -17.94
N TYR A 114 -9.30 25.78 -16.68
CA TYR A 114 -8.62 24.53 -16.38
C TYR A 114 -9.53 23.40 -16.88
N PRO A 115 -8.99 22.39 -17.58
CA PRO A 115 -9.78 21.20 -17.87
C PRO A 115 -10.30 20.65 -16.54
N PRO A 116 -11.56 20.18 -16.45
CA PRO A 116 -12.04 19.54 -15.25
C PRO A 116 -11.08 18.39 -14.95
N GLN A 117 -10.37 18.48 -13.83
CA GLN A 117 -9.53 17.38 -13.34
C GLN A 117 -10.49 16.19 -13.15
N GLY A 118 -10.17 15.07 -13.79
CA GLY A 118 -10.94 13.84 -13.63
C GLY A 118 -11.03 13.46 -12.15
N GLN A 119 -12.06 12.71 -11.78
CA GLN A 119 -12.20 12.23 -10.41
C GLN A 119 -10.94 11.43 -10.00
N PRO A 120 -10.28 11.78 -8.88
CA PRO A 120 -9.07 11.08 -8.45
C PRO A 120 -9.31 9.58 -8.32
N THR A 121 -8.48 8.79 -8.99
CA THR A 121 -8.65 7.34 -9.14
C THR A 121 -7.28 6.70 -9.18
N VAL A 122 -7.06 5.63 -8.41
CA VAL A 122 -5.80 4.88 -8.46
C VAL A 122 -5.76 3.96 -9.68
N GLY A 123 -4.56 3.57 -10.09
CA GLY A 123 -4.32 2.71 -11.23
C GLY A 123 -4.82 1.27 -11.01
N PRO A 124 -4.75 0.45 -12.07
CA PRO A 124 -5.32 -0.89 -12.08
C PRO A 124 -4.42 -1.94 -11.39
N GLY A 125 -3.24 -1.53 -10.92
CA GLY A 125 -2.19 -2.41 -10.44
C GLY A 125 -1.73 -3.42 -11.50
N TYR A 126 -1.15 -4.53 -11.03
CA TYR A 126 -0.65 -5.60 -11.89
C TYR A 126 -0.97 -6.99 -11.36
N GLN A 127 -0.78 -7.98 -12.22
CA GLN A 127 -0.93 -9.40 -11.90
C GLN A 127 0.42 -10.11 -11.86
N ALA A 128 0.54 -11.10 -10.96
CA ALA A 128 1.60 -12.08 -10.94
C ALA A 128 1.03 -13.51 -11.04
N VAL A 129 1.72 -14.37 -11.77
CA VAL A 129 1.40 -15.78 -11.97
C VAL A 129 2.61 -16.62 -11.61
N LEU A 130 2.46 -17.51 -10.64
CA LEU A 130 3.52 -18.42 -10.19
C LEU A 130 3.15 -19.86 -10.53
N ARG A 131 4.11 -20.60 -11.06
CA ARG A 131 4.04 -22.06 -11.27
C ARG A 131 4.84 -22.76 -10.19
N TYR A 132 4.25 -23.80 -9.61
CA TYR A 132 4.91 -24.64 -8.62
C TYR A 132 4.51 -26.11 -8.79
N ARG A 133 5.27 -27.00 -8.15
CA ARG A 133 4.94 -28.42 -8.08
C ARG A 133 4.23 -28.73 -6.75
N ALA A 134 3.02 -29.27 -6.83
CA ALA A 134 2.25 -29.70 -5.66
C ALA A 134 2.80 -31.00 -5.06
N GLN A 135 2.27 -31.39 -3.89
CA GLN A 135 2.73 -32.56 -3.15
C GLN A 135 2.53 -33.89 -3.92
N ASP A 136 1.53 -33.95 -4.79
CA ASP A 136 1.26 -35.10 -5.67
C ASP A 136 2.15 -35.13 -6.93
N GLY A 137 3.06 -34.17 -7.06
CA GLY A 137 3.97 -34.03 -8.20
C GLY A 137 3.37 -33.30 -9.40
N SER A 138 2.09 -32.91 -9.36
CA SER A 138 1.45 -32.14 -10.42
C SER A 138 1.97 -30.70 -10.46
N GLU A 139 2.02 -30.09 -11.65
CA GLU A 139 2.27 -28.66 -11.78
C GLU A 139 0.98 -27.87 -11.59
N GLN A 140 1.02 -26.89 -10.70
CA GLN A 140 -0.09 -26.03 -10.34
C GLN A 140 0.29 -24.57 -10.60
N GLN A 141 -0.73 -23.73 -10.73
CA GLN A 141 -0.58 -22.28 -10.89
C GLN A 141 -1.26 -21.53 -9.77
N LEU A 142 -0.64 -20.42 -9.37
CA LEU A 142 -1.21 -19.47 -8.45
C LEU A 142 -1.18 -18.07 -9.05
N ILE A 143 -2.31 -17.37 -8.98
CA ILE A 143 -2.50 -16.05 -9.56
C ILE A 143 -2.88 -15.06 -8.47
N ARG A 144 -2.18 -13.93 -8.39
CA ARG A 144 -2.53 -12.82 -7.51
C ARG A 144 -2.44 -11.49 -8.24
N ARG A 145 -3.17 -10.50 -7.72
CA ARG A 145 -3.29 -9.16 -8.29
C ARG A 145 -3.14 -8.12 -7.20
N SER A 146 -2.55 -6.98 -7.54
CA SER A 146 -2.52 -5.82 -6.64
C SER A 146 -3.93 -5.36 -6.34
N ALA A 147 -4.14 -4.89 -5.12
CA ALA A 147 -5.38 -4.27 -4.69
C ALA A 147 -5.10 -3.23 -3.59
N PRO A 148 -5.93 -2.18 -3.47
CA PRO A 148 -5.76 -1.18 -2.42
C PRO A 148 -5.75 -1.79 -1.01
N GLY A 149 -4.74 -1.41 -0.23
CA GLY A 149 -4.52 -1.87 1.14
C GLY A 149 -3.96 -3.28 1.25
N THR A 150 -3.40 -3.83 0.16
CA THR A 150 -2.82 -5.19 0.14
C THR A 150 -1.35 -5.15 -0.28
N PRO A 151 -0.51 -6.10 0.18
CA PRO A 151 0.87 -6.21 -0.30
C PRO A 151 0.91 -6.49 -1.81
N HIS A 152 2.08 -6.28 -2.43
CA HIS A 152 2.31 -6.65 -3.82
C HIS A 152 1.99 -8.14 -4.09
N PRO A 153 1.52 -8.49 -5.31
CA PRO A 153 1.17 -9.86 -5.69
C PRO A 153 2.20 -10.93 -5.32
N GLU A 154 3.49 -10.64 -5.38
CA GLU A 154 4.55 -11.60 -5.07
C GLU A 154 4.60 -11.94 -3.58
N TRP A 155 4.35 -10.96 -2.69
CA TRP A 155 4.18 -11.20 -1.26
C TRP A 155 2.91 -11.97 -0.96
N GLN A 156 1.80 -11.65 -1.65
CA GLN A 156 0.55 -12.41 -1.52
C GLN A 156 0.78 -13.90 -1.88
N ILE A 157 1.49 -14.15 -2.97
CA ILE A 157 1.87 -15.50 -3.42
C ILE A 157 2.77 -16.19 -2.40
N LEU A 158 3.80 -15.51 -1.87
CA LEU A 158 4.68 -16.07 -0.84
C LEU A 158 3.89 -16.54 0.38
N HIS A 159 2.98 -15.70 0.89
CA HIS A 159 2.18 -16.05 2.06
C HIS A 159 1.27 -17.25 1.79
N GLU A 160 0.67 -17.33 0.61
CA GLU A 160 -0.20 -18.43 0.26
C GLU A 160 0.53 -19.74 0.02
N LEU A 161 1.69 -19.72 -0.64
CA LEU A 161 2.53 -20.92 -0.76
C LEU A 161 2.92 -21.45 0.62
N ARG A 162 3.26 -20.56 1.57
CA ARG A 162 3.53 -20.94 2.96
C ARG A 162 2.29 -21.55 3.62
N ALA A 163 1.11 -20.94 3.43
CA ALA A 163 -0.15 -21.48 3.97
C ALA A 163 -0.50 -22.86 3.39
N MET A 164 -0.17 -23.12 2.13
CA MET A 164 -0.32 -24.41 1.47
C MET A 164 0.81 -25.41 1.77
N ASN A 165 1.80 -25.02 2.59
CA ASN A 165 3.01 -25.80 2.88
C ASN A 165 3.77 -26.23 1.61
N VAL A 166 3.81 -25.37 0.59
CA VAL A 166 4.62 -25.59 -0.62
C VAL A 166 6.07 -25.21 -0.32
N PRO A 167 7.03 -26.15 -0.39
CA PRO A 167 8.43 -25.84 -0.15
C PRO A 167 8.98 -24.87 -1.21
N PRO A 168 9.88 -23.94 -0.86
CA PRO A 168 10.40 -22.97 -1.82
C PRO A 168 11.09 -23.61 -3.03
N GLN A 169 11.67 -24.81 -2.87
CA GLN A 169 12.32 -25.57 -3.95
C GLN A 169 11.33 -26.11 -4.99
N GLN A 170 10.03 -26.13 -4.69
CA GLN A 170 8.99 -26.55 -5.63
C GLN A 170 8.48 -25.39 -6.49
N VAL A 171 8.92 -24.16 -6.24
CA VAL A 171 8.61 -23.02 -7.11
C VAL A 171 9.45 -23.12 -8.39
N LEU A 172 8.77 -23.06 -9.53
CA LEU A 172 9.36 -23.28 -10.86
C LEU A 172 9.55 -21.96 -11.62
N GLU A 173 8.52 -21.12 -11.65
CA GLU A 173 8.49 -19.90 -12.44
C GLU A 173 7.60 -18.84 -11.80
N LEU A 174 7.99 -17.57 -11.94
CA LEU A 174 7.16 -16.40 -11.66
C LEU A 174 7.13 -15.50 -12.91
N HIS A 175 5.93 -15.18 -13.36
CA HIS A 175 5.68 -14.23 -14.43
C HIS A 175 4.85 -13.05 -13.90
N THR A 176 5.30 -11.81 -14.14
CA THR A 176 4.61 -10.60 -13.69
C THR A 176 4.31 -9.66 -14.86
N GLU A 177 3.20 -8.91 -14.80
CA GLU A 177 2.96 -7.88 -15.84
C GLU A 177 3.95 -6.69 -15.71
N LEU A 178 4.45 -6.42 -14.50
CA LEU A 178 5.43 -5.38 -14.19
C LEU A 178 6.61 -6.02 -13.45
N GLU A 179 7.84 -5.64 -13.79
CA GLU A 179 9.05 -6.11 -13.10
C GLU A 179 8.94 -5.92 -11.58
N SER A 180 9.26 -6.99 -10.84
CA SER A 180 9.22 -6.98 -9.38
C SER A 180 10.12 -5.89 -8.80
N CYS A 181 9.57 -5.05 -7.93
CA CYS A 181 10.23 -3.83 -7.48
C CYS A 181 11.45 -4.05 -6.56
N GLU A 182 12.36 -3.07 -6.54
CA GLU A 182 13.39 -2.87 -5.51
C GLU A 182 13.18 -1.54 -4.76
N LEU A 183 11.93 -1.34 -4.35
CA LEU A 183 11.44 -0.08 -3.81
C LEU A 183 10.86 -0.26 -2.40
N PRO A 184 10.83 0.83 -1.59
CA PRO A 184 10.11 0.87 -0.33
C PRO A 184 8.71 0.28 -0.42
N GLY A 185 8.25 -0.38 0.64
CA GLY A 185 6.90 -0.94 0.71
C GLY A 185 6.75 -2.36 0.15
N ALA A 186 7.76 -2.90 -0.55
CA ALA A 186 7.73 -4.32 -0.91
C ALA A 186 9.10 -4.97 -1.14
N TYR A 187 10.04 -4.35 -1.86
CA TYR A 187 11.29 -4.99 -2.31
C TYR A 187 11.10 -6.43 -2.84
N CYS A 188 10.11 -6.63 -3.73
CA CYS A 188 9.74 -7.93 -4.25
C CYS A 188 10.93 -8.68 -4.87
N ALA A 189 11.78 -8.03 -5.66
CA ALA A 189 12.91 -8.72 -6.29
C ALA A 189 13.91 -9.29 -5.27
N ARG A 190 14.15 -8.59 -4.17
CA ARG A 190 14.96 -9.10 -3.06
C ARG A 190 14.29 -10.30 -2.39
N MET A 191 13.02 -10.18 -2.03
CA MET A 191 12.25 -11.27 -1.44
C MET A 191 12.27 -12.52 -2.32
N ILE A 192 12.10 -12.36 -3.63
CA ILE A 192 12.13 -13.45 -4.61
C ILE A 192 13.50 -14.12 -4.65
N ARG A 193 14.60 -13.36 -4.71
CA ARG A 193 15.95 -13.93 -4.69
C ARG A 193 16.23 -14.74 -3.43
N GLU A 194 15.77 -14.25 -2.28
CA GLU A 194 15.94 -14.93 -0.99
C GLU A 194 15.03 -16.16 -0.85
N SER A 195 13.81 -16.11 -1.40
CA SER A 195 12.81 -17.16 -1.21
C SER A 195 12.86 -18.23 -2.30
N TRP A 196 13.02 -17.85 -3.57
CA TRP A 196 12.90 -18.72 -4.74
C TRP A 196 14.13 -18.60 -5.67
N PRO A 197 15.36 -18.84 -5.17
CA PRO A 197 16.58 -18.59 -5.93
C PRO A 197 16.70 -19.40 -7.23
N GLN A 198 15.99 -20.52 -7.34
CA GLN A 198 15.99 -21.38 -8.53
C GLN A 198 14.86 -21.08 -9.52
N ALA A 199 13.89 -20.23 -9.18
CA ALA A 199 12.73 -19.98 -10.02
C ALA A 199 13.10 -19.13 -11.24
N ARG A 200 12.51 -19.44 -12.40
CA ARG A 200 12.61 -18.58 -13.58
C ARG A 200 11.74 -17.35 -13.39
N ILE A 201 12.34 -16.15 -13.43
CA ILE A 201 11.61 -14.88 -13.27
C ILE A 201 11.50 -14.20 -14.63
N THR A 202 10.29 -13.75 -14.99
CA THR A 202 10.04 -12.96 -16.21
C THR A 202 9.01 -11.87 -15.94
N SER A 203 9.11 -10.76 -16.66
CA SER A 203 8.12 -9.69 -16.64
C SER A 203 7.77 -9.20 -18.04
N ILE A 204 6.63 -8.53 -18.18
CA ILE A 204 6.21 -7.91 -19.44
C ILE A 204 6.85 -6.51 -19.59
N ALA A 205 6.63 -5.64 -18.61
CA ALA A 205 7.23 -4.30 -18.58
C ALA A 205 8.41 -4.24 -17.58
N PRO A 206 9.53 -3.58 -17.93
CA PRO A 206 10.54 -3.19 -16.93
C PRO A 206 9.95 -2.15 -15.98
N TYR A 207 10.47 -2.05 -14.75
CA TYR A 207 10.01 -1.06 -13.77
C TYR A 207 11.15 -0.20 -13.24
N GLY A 208 12.32 -0.79 -12.98
CA GLY A 208 13.51 -0.07 -12.54
C GLY A 208 13.38 0.58 -11.16
N THR A 209 14.34 1.45 -10.83
CA THR A 209 14.50 2.02 -9.47
C THR A 209 14.36 3.53 -9.41
N ASP A 210 14.58 4.25 -10.51
CA ASP A 210 14.43 5.72 -10.58
C ASP A 210 13.07 6.12 -11.17
N HIS A 211 12.62 7.33 -10.87
CA HIS A 211 11.30 7.82 -11.25
C HIS A 211 11.04 7.74 -12.76
N ALA A 212 12.04 8.01 -13.61
CA ALA A 212 11.84 7.95 -15.05
C ALA A 212 11.58 6.51 -15.52
N SER A 213 12.36 5.55 -15.02
CA SER A 213 12.16 4.12 -15.31
C SER A 213 10.80 3.62 -14.82
N ARG A 214 10.36 4.03 -13.62
CA ARG A 214 9.08 3.63 -13.05
C ARG A 214 7.89 4.17 -13.84
N GLN A 215 7.94 5.44 -14.23
CA GLN A 215 6.92 6.05 -15.09
C GLN A 215 6.84 5.38 -16.47
N GLN A 216 8.00 5.04 -17.05
CA GLN A 216 8.05 4.30 -18.32
C GLN A 216 7.47 2.88 -18.19
N GLY A 217 7.79 2.18 -17.10
CA GLY A 217 7.27 0.85 -16.81
C GLY A 217 5.75 0.84 -16.66
N MET A 218 5.21 1.78 -15.89
CA MET A 218 3.76 1.93 -15.74
C MET A 218 3.07 2.27 -17.06
N ALA A 219 3.67 3.12 -17.89
CA ALA A 219 3.13 3.43 -19.22
C ALA A 219 3.08 2.18 -20.12
N GLN A 220 4.12 1.34 -20.10
CA GLN A 220 4.14 0.08 -20.85
C GLN A 220 3.11 -0.93 -20.32
N LEU A 221 2.98 -1.04 -19.00
CA LEU A 221 1.96 -1.88 -18.36
C LEU A 221 0.55 -1.48 -18.80
N LEU A 222 0.23 -0.18 -18.74
CA LEU A 222 -1.09 0.33 -19.12
C LEU A 222 -1.38 0.12 -20.61
N ALA A 223 -0.37 0.31 -21.48
CA ALA A 223 -0.50 0.02 -22.91
C ALA A 223 -0.81 -1.46 -23.14
N HIS A 224 -0.05 -2.36 -22.52
CA HIS A 224 -0.25 -3.80 -22.63
C HIS A 224 -1.64 -4.24 -22.13
N GLN A 225 -2.08 -3.70 -20.98
CA GLN A 225 -3.39 -3.97 -20.43
C GLN A 225 -4.53 -3.44 -21.32
N GLY A 226 -4.31 -2.30 -21.98
CA GLY A 226 -5.23 -1.74 -22.97
C GLY A 226 -5.33 -2.60 -24.23
N GLU A 227 -4.22 -3.16 -24.71
CA GLU A 227 -4.21 -4.12 -25.82
C GLU A 227 -5.01 -5.37 -25.46
N LEU A 228 -4.77 -5.96 -24.28
CA LEU A 228 -5.53 -7.13 -23.79
C LEU A 228 -7.04 -6.87 -23.73
N HIS A 229 -7.46 -5.67 -23.29
CA HIS A 229 -8.87 -5.29 -23.30
C HIS A 229 -9.46 -5.32 -24.72
N GLN A 230 -8.72 -4.79 -25.70
CA GLN A 230 -9.17 -4.70 -27.09
C GLN A 230 -9.19 -6.06 -27.81
N VAL A 231 -8.22 -6.93 -27.52
CA VAL A 231 -8.05 -8.20 -28.28
C VAL A 231 -8.68 -9.42 -27.63
N ALA A 232 -8.90 -9.39 -26.31
CA ALA A 232 -9.37 -10.54 -25.54
C ALA A 232 -10.66 -10.29 -24.76
N ASP A 233 -11.40 -9.21 -25.08
CA ASP A 233 -12.60 -8.75 -24.35
C ASP A 233 -12.38 -8.68 -22.82
N GLY A 234 -11.15 -8.38 -22.41
CA GLY A 234 -10.80 -8.24 -20.99
C GLY A 234 -11.52 -7.04 -20.35
N PRO A 235 -11.53 -6.90 -19.02
CA PRO A 235 -12.07 -5.69 -18.39
C PRO A 235 -11.19 -4.47 -18.68
N ALA A 236 -11.80 -3.31 -18.91
CA ALA A 236 -11.06 -2.05 -19.07
C ALA A 236 -10.27 -1.73 -17.79
N ARG A 237 -9.00 -1.34 -17.96
CA ARG A 237 -8.08 -1.00 -16.88
C ARG A 237 -7.65 0.47 -17.05
N PRO A 238 -8.39 1.43 -16.47
CA PRO A 238 -8.11 2.85 -16.68
C PRO A 238 -6.78 3.24 -16.03
N ALA A 239 -6.10 4.21 -16.64
CA ALA A 239 -4.92 4.82 -16.07
C ALA A 239 -5.26 5.59 -14.77
N PRO A 240 -4.30 5.72 -13.83
CA PRO A 240 -4.51 6.53 -12.64
C PRO A 240 -4.78 8.01 -12.99
N VAL A 241 -5.70 8.61 -12.26
CA VAL A 241 -5.92 10.06 -12.26
C VAL A 241 -5.36 10.59 -10.95
N ARG A 242 -4.05 10.92 -10.97
CA ARG A 242 -3.32 11.40 -9.80
C ARG A 242 -3.69 12.84 -9.48
N ALA A 243 -4.08 13.12 -8.24
CA ALA A 243 -4.26 14.49 -7.78
C ALA A 243 -2.89 15.15 -7.55
N PRO A 244 -2.72 16.44 -7.88
CA PRO A 244 -1.49 17.16 -7.57
C PRO A 244 -1.28 17.23 -6.05
N LEU A 245 -0.02 17.39 -5.62
CA LEU A 245 0.29 17.64 -4.22
C LEU A 245 -0.39 18.95 -3.78
N PRO A 246 -1.26 18.92 -2.76
CA PRO A 246 -1.97 20.11 -2.32
C PRO A 246 -1.02 21.05 -1.57
N GLN A 247 -1.20 22.35 -1.75
CA GLN A 247 -0.58 23.33 -0.86
C GLN A 247 -1.34 23.33 0.46
N VAL A 248 -0.74 22.74 1.49
CA VAL A 248 -1.31 22.61 2.83
C VAL A 248 -0.51 23.42 3.83
N GLN A 249 -1.18 23.92 4.86
CA GLN A 249 -0.52 24.55 5.99
C GLN A 249 0.28 23.48 6.78
N PRO A 250 1.57 23.70 7.06
CA PRO A 250 2.32 22.81 7.94
C PRO A 250 1.67 22.74 9.33
N ALA A 251 1.52 21.52 9.84
CA ALA A 251 1.06 21.27 11.19
C ALA A 251 2.09 21.80 12.19
N PRO A 252 1.67 22.40 13.32
CA PRO A 252 2.62 22.83 14.33
C PRO A 252 3.39 21.62 14.90
N PRO A 253 4.67 21.79 15.25
CA PRO A 253 5.41 20.78 16.02
C PRO A 253 4.70 20.51 17.35
N ILE A 254 4.66 19.24 17.74
CA ILE A 254 4.10 18.78 19.02
C ILE A 254 5.20 18.12 19.85
N PRO A 255 5.10 18.15 21.20
CA PRO A 255 6.10 17.50 22.04
C PRO A 255 6.08 15.97 21.85
N PRO A 256 7.22 15.28 22.05
CA PRO A 256 7.30 13.83 21.86
C PRO A 256 6.28 13.00 22.66
N GLU A 257 5.84 13.48 23.82
CA GLU A 257 4.80 12.84 24.62
C GLU A 257 3.46 12.78 23.88
N ALA A 258 3.11 13.84 23.14
CA ALA A 258 1.91 13.88 22.31
C ALA A 258 2.07 12.98 21.07
N ILE A 259 3.28 12.87 20.50
CA ILE A 259 3.58 11.89 19.44
C ILE A 259 3.38 10.47 19.96
N GLY A 260 3.81 10.19 21.20
CA GLY A 260 3.57 8.91 21.87
C GLY A 260 2.08 8.57 22.00
N GLN A 261 1.22 9.57 22.17
CA GLN A 261 -0.24 9.38 22.17
C GLN A 261 -0.77 9.08 20.77
N GLU A 262 -0.30 9.80 19.73
CA GLU A 262 -0.67 9.53 18.34
C GLU A 262 -0.28 8.09 17.92
N LEU A 263 0.93 7.64 18.31
CA LEU A 263 1.41 6.28 18.07
C LEU A 263 0.61 5.23 18.85
N ALA A 264 0.35 5.46 20.15
CA ALA A 264 -0.45 4.55 20.96
C ALA A 264 -1.88 4.41 20.42
N ALA A 265 -2.48 5.48 19.89
CA ALA A 265 -3.78 5.43 19.26
C ALA A 265 -3.80 4.59 17.96
N ALA A 266 -2.69 4.56 17.23
CA ALA A 266 -2.56 3.82 15.98
C ALA A 266 -2.18 2.35 16.19
N PHE A 267 -1.24 2.08 17.10
CA PHE A 267 -0.57 0.78 17.24
C PHE A 267 -0.83 0.09 18.60
N GLY A 268 -1.45 0.78 19.56
CA GLY A 268 -1.72 0.22 20.88
C GLY A 268 -0.45 -0.32 21.57
N PRO A 269 -0.44 -1.59 22.00
CA PRO A 269 0.74 -2.20 22.64
C PRO A 269 1.90 -2.46 21.68
N GLY A 270 1.70 -2.32 20.36
CA GLY A 270 2.74 -2.51 19.33
C GLY A 270 3.78 -1.39 19.25
N VAL A 271 3.86 -0.50 20.24
CA VAL A 271 4.85 0.59 20.31
C VAL A 271 5.98 0.20 21.26
N PHE A 272 7.21 0.19 20.74
CA PHE A 272 8.42 -0.03 21.53
C PHE A 272 9.03 1.29 21.98
N ARG A 273 9.21 1.45 23.29
CA ARG A 273 9.92 2.58 23.90
C ARG A 273 11.30 2.14 24.35
N PHE A 274 12.30 2.96 24.07
CA PHE A 274 13.69 2.66 24.36
C PHE A 274 14.04 3.11 25.79
N ASP A 275 14.87 2.34 26.48
CA ASP A 275 15.40 2.74 27.77
C ASP A 275 16.43 3.87 27.61
N GLN A 276 16.61 4.70 28.65
CA GLN A 276 17.57 5.81 28.61
C GLN A 276 19.00 5.37 28.26
N GLY A 277 19.43 4.19 28.74
CA GLY A 277 20.74 3.64 28.41
C GLY A 277 20.88 3.21 26.94
N ALA A 278 19.77 2.89 26.25
CA ALA A 278 19.81 2.51 24.85
C ALA A 278 20.10 3.70 23.92
N VAL A 279 19.73 4.91 24.36
CA VAL A 279 19.86 6.16 23.60
C VAL A 279 20.97 7.08 24.10
N SER A 280 21.72 6.67 25.13
CA SER A 280 22.77 7.49 25.77
C SER A 280 24.10 7.53 24.99
N ARG A 281 24.12 7.05 23.74
CA ARG A 281 25.33 7.09 22.91
C ARG A 281 25.72 8.55 22.62
N GLN A 282 27.02 8.80 22.62
CA GLN A 282 27.57 10.10 22.22
C GLN A 282 27.18 10.43 20.76
N GLY A 283 26.69 11.65 20.54
CA GLY A 283 26.30 12.13 19.21
C GLY A 283 24.83 11.90 18.85
N VAL A 284 24.06 11.17 19.67
CA VAL A 284 22.60 11.10 19.52
C VAL A 284 22.00 12.47 19.83
N PRO A 285 21.26 13.11 18.90
CA PRO A 285 20.61 14.38 19.18
C PRO A 285 19.61 14.27 20.34
N PRO A 286 19.52 15.27 21.26
CA PRO A 286 18.61 15.20 22.41
C PRO A 286 17.15 14.95 22.04
N ILE A 287 16.68 15.54 20.94
CA ILE A 287 15.31 15.33 20.45
C ILE A 287 15.07 13.87 19.98
N VAL A 288 16.09 13.23 19.40
CA VAL A 288 16.03 11.83 18.97
C VAL A 288 15.94 10.92 20.19
N ALA A 289 16.84 11.10 21.17
CA ALA A 289 16.84 10.34 22.41
C ALA A 289 15.51 10.50 23.16
N HIS A 290 15.03 11.74 23.32
CA HIS A 290 13.77 12.02 24.00
C HIS A 290 12.59 11.33 23.28
N THR A 291 12.51 11.45 21.96
CA THR A 291 11.43 10.82 21.16
C THR A 291 11.41 9.31 21.30
N LEU A 292 12.57 8.64 21.23
CA LEU A 292 12.65 7.18 21.38
C LEU A 292 12.21 6.70 22.77
N VAL A 293 12.50 7.48 23.83
CA VAL A 293 12.15 7.11 25.21
C VAL A 293 10.67 7.31 25.50
N VAL A 294 10.10 8.48 25.14
CA VAL A 294 8.72 8.80 25.54
C VAL A 294 7.67 8.46 24.47
N ALA A 295 8.00 8.63 23.19
CA ALA A 295 7.11 8.31 22.08
C ALA A 295 7.26 6.84 21.67
N GLY A 296 8.50 6.40 21.47
CA GLY A 296 8.82 5.09 20.91
C GLY A 296 8.64 5.01 19.40
N LEU A 297 8.69 3.80 18.86
CA LEU A 297 8.43 3.48 17.45
C LEU A 297 7.52 2.25 17.34
N PRO A 298 6.69 2.12 16.28
CA PRO A 298 5.93 0.90 16.06
C PRO A 298 6.89 -0.26 15.78
N VAL A 299 6.68 -1.39 16.47
CA VAL A 299 7.49 -2.60 16.27
C VAL A 299 7.34 -3.12 14.85
N ASP A 300 6.11 -3.13 14.36
CA ASP A 300 5.72 -3.63 13.04
C ASP A 300 4.69 -2.68 12.41
N MET A 301 5.05 -2.13 11.25
CA MET A 301 4.17 -1.46 10.30
C MET A 301 4.52 -2.01 8.90
N GLY A 302 4.54 -3.33 8.79
CA GLY A 302 4.83 -4.04 7.55
C GLY A 302 3.78 -3.74 6.47
N PRO A 303 4.19 -3.66 5.19
CA PRO A 303 5.54 -3.91 4.68
C PRO A 303 6.49 -2.69 4.74
N PHE A 304 6.09 -1.61 5.42
CA PHE A 304 6.77 -0.32 5.32
C PHE A 304 7.93 -0.16 6.31
N PHE A 305 7.77 -0.62 7.56
CA PHE A 305 8.75 -0.38 8.60
C PHE A 305 8.70 -1.42 9.72
N TRP A 306 9.87 -1.85 10.18
CA TRP A 306 10.06 -2.64 11.39
C TRP A 306 11.13 -1.98 12.26
N ALA A 307 10.80 -1.70 13.52
CA ALA A 307 11.74 -1.04 14.43
C ALA A 307 12.92 -1.95 14.80
N GLN A 308 14.08 -1.36 15.04
CA GLN A 308 15.24 -1.98 15.68
C GLN A 308 14.97 -2.09 17.20
N ALA A 309 13.91 -2.80 17.57
CA ALA A 309 13.38 -2.90 18.91
C ALA A 309 14.07 -4.04 19.69
N GLN A 310 15.23 -3.74 20.29
CA GLN A 310 15.99 -4.71 21.09
C GLN A 310 16.07 -4.26 22.56
N PRO A 311 15.33 -4.90 23.49
CA PRO A 311 15.35 -4.54 24.91
C PRO A 311 16.76 -4.54 25.49
N GLY A 312 17.11 -3.48 26.23
CA GLY A 312 18.39 -3.35 26.92
C GLY A 312 19.63 -3.20 26.02
N ARG A 313 19.49 -3.17 24.69
CA ARG A 313 20.62 -2.95 23.77
C ARG A 313 20.66 -1.50 23.31
N PRO A 314 21.85 -0.88 23.23
CA PRO A 314 22.03 0.40 22.57
C PRO A 314 21.55 0.36 21.11
N VAL A 315 20.98 1.47 20.66
CA VAL A 315 20.63 1.63 19.24
C VAL A 315 21.92 1.54 18.42
N PRO A 316 22.05 0.61 17.46
CA PRO A 316 23.31 0.41 16.74
C PRO A 316 23.53 1.46 15.64
N THR A 317 24.80 1.69 15.29
CA THR A 317 25.16 2.36 14.04
C THR A 317 24.97 1.40 12.87
N LEU A 318 24.91 1.93 11.65
CA LEU A 318 24.85 1.10 10.46
C LEU A 318 26.12 0.25 10.29
N ALA A 319 27.28 0.75 10.73
CA ALA A 319 28.54 -0.01 10.75
C ALA A 319 28.49 -1.21 11.70
N GLU A 320 27.96 -1.03 12.91
CA GLU A 320 27.77 -2.13 13.87
C GLU A 320 26.75 -3.14 13.36
N LEU A 321 25.64 -2.68 12.77
CA LEU A 321 24.65 -3.58 12.15
C LEU A 321 25.24 -4.38 10.99
N ALA A 322 26.07 -3.75 10.15
CA ALA A 322 26.75 -4.44 9.05
C ALA A 322 27.72 -5.51 9.58
N GLN A 323 28.48 -5.19 10.63
CA GLN A 323 29.35 -6.15 11.31
C GLN A 323 28.55 -7.33 11.89
N GLU A 324 27.42 -7.07 12.53
CA GLU A 324 26.52 -8.11 13.05
C GLU A 324 25.99 -9.04 11.94
N ARG A 325 25.73 -8.48 10.76
CA ARG A 325 25.27 -9.24 9.57
C ARG A 325 26.40 -9.90 8.78
N GLY A 326 27.67 -9.64 9.12
CA GLY A 326 28.82 -10.16 8.40
C GLY A 326 28.98 -9.60 6.99
N VAL A 327 28.45 -8.40 6.72
CA VAL A 327 28.52 -7.73 5.42
C VAL A 327 29.48 -6.54 5.45
N GLN A 328 30.03 -6.16 4.29
CA GLN A 328 30.94 -5.01 4.19
C GLN A 328 30.16 -3.69 4.26
N PRO A 329 30.39 -2.84 5.28
CA PRO A 329 29.76 -1.52 5.36
C PRO A 329 30.42 -0.52 4.40
N ALA A 330 29.66 0.52 4.01
CA ALA A 330 30.23 1.68 3.35
C ALA A 330 31.13 2.48 4.31
N SER A 331 32.07 3.27 3.76
CA SER A 331 33.03 4.06 4.55
C SER A 331 32.38 5.08 5.48
N ASP A 332 31.14 5.50 5.21
CA ASP A 332 30.36 6.46 6.00
C ASP A 332 29.34 5.80 6.94
N ALA A 333 29.28 4.46 7.02
CA ALA A 333 28.27 3.73 7.79
C ALA A 333 28.22 4.09 9.30
N GLY A 334 29.32 4.58 9.87
CA GLY A 334 29.36 5.08 11.26
C GLY A 334 28.53 6.35 11.48
N SER A 335 28.11 7.03 10.42
CA SER A 335 27.35 8.30 10.46
C SER A 335 25.83 8.12 10.56
N TYR A 336 25.36 6.87 10.63
CA TYR A 336 23.94 6.54 10.61
C TYR A 336 23.58 5.70 11.83
N LEU A 337 22.56 6.14 12.58
CA LEU A 337 22.02 5.43 13.74
C LEU A 337 20.74 4.70 13.33
N VAL A 338 20.68 3.38 13.48
CA VAL A 338 19.61 2.55 12.89
C VAL A 338 18.37 2.54 13.77
N MET A 339 17.27 3.08 13.25
CA MET A 339 15.95 3.07 13.91
C MET A 339 15.16 1.81 13.58
N GLY A 340 15.40 1.21 12.41
CA GLY A 340 14.68 0.06 11.91
C GLY A 340 15.03 -0.28 10.47
N SER A 341 14.12 -0.96 9.78
CA SER A 341 14.29 -1.36 8.39
C SER A 341 12.96 -1.30 7.65
N ASP A 342 13.01 -0.99 6.36
CA ASP A 342 11.88 -1.15 5.41
C ASP A 342 12.02 -2.45 4.62
N PHE A 343 12.63 -3.47 5.24
CA PHE A 343 13.06 -4.76 4.66
C PHE A 343 14.25 -4.64 3.70
N GLY A 344 14.24 -3.68 2.76
CA GLY A 344 15.32 -3.49 1.79
C GLY A 344 16.54 -2.75 2.34
N LYS A 345 16.32 -1.64 3.04
CA LYS A 345 17.32 -0.72 3.59
C LYS A 345 17.18 -0.61 5.11
N ALA A 346 18.20 -0.06 5.76
CA ALA A 346 18.09 0.41 7.13
C ALA A 346 17.50 1.82 7.13
N ILE A 347 16.53 2.06 8.01
CA ILE A 347 15.99 3.39 8.27
C ILE A 347 16.77 3.98 9.43
N CYS A 348 17.44 5.10 9.18
CA CYS A 348 18.46 5.65 10.05
C CYS A 348 18.23 7.13 10.36
N VAL A 349 18.65 7.56 11.55
CA VAL A 349 18.95 8.97 11.83
C VAL A 349 20.35 9.27 11.30
N GLN A 350 20.48 10.30 10.46
CA GLN A 350 21.77 10.79 9.96
C GLN A 350 22.41 11.77 10.96
N TYR A 351 23.68 11.54 11.31
CA TYR A 351 24.43 12.48 12.14
C TYR A 351 24.66 13.82 11.43
N GLY A 352 24.67 14.90 12.22
CA GLY A 352 24.83 16.28 11.74
C GLY A 352 23.52 16.94 11.30
N THR A 353 22.64 16.22 10.62
CA THR A 353 21.34 16.76 10.15
C THR A 353 20.16 16.33 11.01
N ALA A 354 20.25 15.16 11.67
CA ALA A 354 19.16 14.48 12.36
C ALA A 354 17.99 14.05 11.45
N ASN A 355 18.16 14.14 10.13
CA ASN A 355 17.19 13.64 9.14
C ASN A 355 17.01 12.12 9.28
N ILE A 356 15.82 11.63 8.92
CA ILE A 356 15.60 10.21 8.69
C ILE A 356 15.90 9.90 7.23
N VAL A 357 16.74 8.88 7.02
CA VAL A 357 17.18 8.43 5.71
C VAL A 357 17.15 6.91 5.61
N ALA A 358 16.86 6.37 4.43
CA ALA A 358 16.97 4.96 4.13
C ALA A 358 18.32 4.69 3.44
N VAL A 359 19.13 3.80 4.03
CA VAL A 359 20.51 3.50 3.60
C VAL A 359 20.69 1.99 3.44
N PRO A 360 21.26 1.50 2.33
CA PRO A 360 21.68 0.11 2.23
C PRO A 360 22.67 -0.27 3.35
N VAL A 361 22.52 -1.46 3.93
CA VAL A 361 23.47 -1.93 4.95
C VAL A 361 24.79 -2.35 4.31
N GLU A 362 24.71 -2.94 3.12
CA GLU A 362 25.88 -3.31 2.32
C GLU A 362 26.39 -2.11 1.52
N ALA A 363 27.71 -2.00 1.41
CA ALA A 363 28.33 -0.97 0.61
C ALA A 363 28.02 -1.11 -0.88
N GLY A 364 28.08 0.01 -1.61
CA GLY A 364 28.10 -0.01 -3.06
C GLY A 364 29.39 -0.64 -3.61
N PRO A 365 29.51 -0.75 -4.95
CA PRO A 365 30.69 -1.33 -5.60
C PRO A 365 32.00 -0.74 -5.07
N GLY A 366 32.94 -1.62 -4.68
CA GLY A 366 34.24 -1.22 -4.15
C GLY A 366 34.21 -0.62 -2.74
N GLY A 367 33.13 -0.80 -1.97
CA GLY A 367 33.02 -0.25 -0.61
C GLY A 367 32.49 1.19 -0.56
N ALA A 368 32.03 1.72 -1.70
CA ALA A 368 31.59 3.11 -1.81
C ALA A 368 30.27 3.38 -1.07
N PRO A 369 30.12 4.57 -0.45
CA PRO A 369 28.83 5.05 0.03
C PRO A 369 27.78 5.09 -1.09
N VAL A 370 26.57 4.67 -0.75
CA VAL A 370 25.38 4.86 -1.60
C VAL A 370 24.64 6.11 -1.08
N PRO A 371 24.22 7.04 -1.96
CA PRO A 371 23.46 8.21 -1.53
C PRO A 371 22.23 7.81 -0.68
N PRO A 372 22.12 8.34 0.56
CA PRO A 372 20.96 8.07 1.41
C PRO A 372 19.68 8.57 0.75
N GLN A 373 18.63 7.76 0.79
CA GLN A 373 17.30 8.17 0.34
C GLN A 373 16.61 8.96 1.46
N PHE A 374 16.18 10.18 1.19
CA PHE A 374 15.50 11.01 2.18
C PHE A 374 14.14 10.42 2.59
N VAL A 375 13.84 10.39 3.89
CA VAL A 375 12.57 9.90 4.44
C VAL A 375 11.84 11.07 5.11
N ASN A 376 12.41 11.65 6.16
CA ASN A 376 11.81 12.77 6.90
C ASN A 376 12.87 13.75 7.42
N THR A 377 12.43 14.97 7.73
CA THR A 377 13.27 16.02 8.33
C THR A 377 13.73 15.69 9.74
N GLY A 378 13.07 14.76 10.42
CA GLY A 378 13.45 14.34 11.77
C GLY A 378 12.68 13.12 12.26
N LEU A 379 13.15 12.56 13.38
CA LEU A 379 12.49 11.44 14.05
C LEU A 379 11.06 11.77 14.53
N PRO A 380 10.78 12.97 15.10
CA PRO A 380 9.41 13.36 15.43
C PRO A 380 8.46 13.30 14.23
N GLU A 381 8.86 13.85 13.08
CA GLU A 381 8.08 13.89 11.85
C GLU A 381 7.85 12.50 11.27
N PHE A 382 8.88 11.65 11.29
CA PHE A 382 8.77 10.25 10.87
C PHE A 382 7.81 9.46 11.77
N ALA A 383 7.92 9.61 13.09
CA ALA A 383 7.04 8.94 14.04
C ALA A 383 5.57 9.35 13.86
N ARG A 384 5.30 10.65 13.60
CA ARG A 384 3.95 11.12 13.28
C ARG A 384 3.45 10.61 11.93
N SER A 385 4.33 10.53 10.93
CA SER A 385 4.00 9.98 9.61
C SER A 385 3.67 8.47 9.69
N LEU A 386 4.39 7.71 10.52
CA LEU A 386 4.06 6.32 10.82
C LEU A 386 2.74 6.19 11.58
N ALA A 387 2.47 7.07 12.55
CA ALA A 387 1.18 7.10 13.26
C ALA A 387 0.02 7.39 12.29
N LEU A 388 0.20 8.33 11.34
CA LEU A 388 -0.75 8.62 10.28
C LEU A 388 -1.01 7.38 9.41
N LEU A 389 0.05 6.75 8.92
CA LEU A 389 -0.04 5.55 8.10
C LEU A 389 -0.75 4.41 8.86
N GLY A 390 -0.37 4.15 10.12
CA GLY A 390 -1.00 3.11 10.95
C GLY A 390 -2.51 3.32 11.15
N ARG A 391 -2.96 4.58 11.30
CA ARG A 391 -4.41 4.88 11.40
C ARG A 391 -5.15 4.66 10.08
N MET A 392 -4.53 5.04 8.97
CA MET A 392 -5.21 5.09 7.67
C MET A 392 -5.09 3.81 6.85
N TRP A 393 -4.00 3.06 6.99
CA TRP A 393 -3.66 1.93 6.11
C TRP A 393 -4.75 0.85 6.09
N ARG A 394 -5.25 0.43 7.26
CA ARG A 394 -6.34 -0.55 7.37
C ARG A 394 -7.64 -0.12 6.69
N LEU A 395 -7.85 1.19 6.53
CA LEU A 395 -9.05 1.75 5.88
C LEU A 395 -8.96 1.70 4.35
N ARG A 396 -7.76 1.43 3.82
CA ARG A 396 -7.53 1.30 2.38
C ARG A 396 -7.99 -0.07 1.84
N PHE A 397 -8.05 -1.09 2.71
CA PHE A 397 -8.42 -2.44 2.33
C PHE A 397 -9.84 -2.51 1.78
N GLY A 398 -9.99 -3.16 0.62
CA GLY A 398 -11.30 -3.40 -0.01
C GLY A 398 -11.93 -2.17 -0.67
N LEU A 399 -11.22 -1.04 -0.72
CA LEU A 399 -11.67 0.13 -1.48
C LEU A 399 -11.64 -0.13 -2.99
N ASN A 400 -12.62 0.41 -3.71
CA ASN A 400 -12.52 0.50 -5.17
C ASN A 400 -11.53 1.60 -5.59
N GLN A 401 -11.24 1.71 -6.89
CA GLN A 401 -10.19 2.63 -7.38
C GLN A 401 -10.48 4.11 -7.09
N GLU A 402 -11.74 4.54 -7.17
CA GLU A 402 -12.12 5.93 -6.87
C GLU A 402 -12.04 6.22 -5.37
N GLN A 403 -12.50 5.28 -4.54
CA GLN A 403 -12.42 5.40 -3.08
C GLN A 403 -10.95 5.41 -2.61
N ALA A 404 -10.12 4.53 -3.18
CA ALA A 404 -8.69 4.51 -2.92
C ALA A 404 -8.01 5.80 -3.41
N GLY A 405 -8.48 6.38 -4.52
CA GLY A 405 -8.01 7.68 -5.01
C GLY A 405 -8.27 8.79 -4.01
N ARG A 406 -9.49 8.88 -3.47
CA ARG A 406 -9.83 9.84 -2.40
C ARG A 406 -9.01 9.61 -1.13
N TRP A 407 -8.84 8.35 -0.72
CA TRP A 407 -7.98 7.99 0.39
C TRP A 407 -6.54 8.48 0.17
N THR A 408 -5.99 8.32 -1.04
CA THR A 408 -4.61 8.74 -1.35
C THR A 408 -4.49 10.26 -1.31
N VAL A 409 -5.52 11.01 -1.76
CA VAL A 409 -5.59 12.48 -1.62
C VAL A 409 -5.54 12.91 -0.16
N ASP A 410 -6.30 12.26 0.71
CA ASP A 410 -6.33 12.61 2.13
C ASP A 410 -5.01 12.26 2.83
N PHE A 411 -4.42 11.11 2.49
CA PHE A 411 -3.15 10.68 3.05
C PHE A 411 -2.00 11.60 2.60
N GLN A 412 -1.89 11.91 1.29
CA GLN A 412 -0.85 12.81 0.79
C GLN A 412 -0.98 14.23 1.38
N ALA A 413 -2.20 14.73 1.59
CA ALA A 413 -2.43 16.04 2.18
C ALA A 413 -1.98 16.09 3.65
N GLN A 414 -2.32 15.07 4.44
CA GLN A 414 -1.91 14.98 5.83
C GLN A 414 -0.39 14.77 5.97
N LEU A 415 0.20 13.94 5.11
CA LEU A 415 1.65 13.72 5.10
C LEU A 415 2.41 15.00 4.74
N ALA A 416 1.95 15.73 3.72
CA ALA A 416 2.50 17.03 3.35
C ALA A 416 2.36 18.07 4.48
N SER A 417 1.30 18.00 5.29
CA SER A 417 1.13 18.89 6.45
C SER A 417 2.09 18.54 7.58
N LEU A 418 2.41 17.26 7.78
CA LEU A 418 3.38 16.81 8.79
C LEU A 418 4.82 17.14 8.39
N ASP A 419 5.20 16.87 7.15
CA ASP A 419 6.56 17.08 6.66
C ASP A 419 6.57 17.32 5.14
N PRO A 420 6.48 18.58 4.67
CA PRO A 420 6.48 18.90 3.26
C PRO A 420 7.73 18.39 2.52
N ALA A 421 8.88 18.33 3.18
CA ALA A 421 10.14 17.91 2.55
C ALA A 421 10.16 16.41 2.25
N ALA A 422 9.39 15.60 2.98
CA ALA A 422 9.22 14.17 2.70
C ALA A 422 8.67 13.92 1.29
N LEU A 423 7.96 14.89 0.71
CA LEU A 423 7.37 14.86 -0.63
C LEU A 423 8.06 15.82 -1.61
N GLY A 424 9.22 16.39 -1.23
CA GLY A 424 9.92 17.40 -2.00
C GLY A 424 10.66 16.87 -3.25
N SER A 425 10.78 15.55 -3.39
CA SER A 425 11.44 14.88 -4.51
C SER A 425 10.67 13.60 -4.89
N PRO A 426 10.57 13.23 -6.18
CA PRO A 426 9.99 11.95 -6.59
C PRO A 426 10.81 10.73 -6.15
N GLU A 427 12.04 10.94 -5.67
CA GLU A 427 12.90 9.87 -5.15
C GLU A 427 12.88 9.77 -3.62
N SER A 428 12.21 10.70 -2.92
CA SER A 428 12.01 10.57 -1.47
C SER A 428 11.20 9.32 -1.15
N TRP A 429 11.50 8.68 -0.02
CA TRP A 429 10.91 7.41 0.38
C TRP A 429 9.37 7.43 0.39
N TRP A 430 8.78 8.49 0.95
CA TRP A 430 7.32 8.67 0.97
C TRP A 430 6.72 8.97 -0.40
N SER A 431 7.44 9.69 -1.26
CA SER A 431 6.98 9.95 -2.64
C SER A 431 6.90 8.67 -3.45
N VAL A 432 7.85 7.74 -3.28
CA VAL A 432 7.83 6.43 -3.93
C VAL A 432 6.62 5.63 -3.45
N LEU A 433 6.36 5.57 -2.14
CA LEU A 433 5.16 4.89 -1.61
C LEU A 433 3.85 5.50 -2.13
N LEU A 434 3.77 6.83 -2.19
CA LEU A 434 2.59 7.51 -2.74
C LEU A 434 2.40 7.22 -4.23
N GLU A 435 3.48 7.17 -4.99
CA GLU A 435 3.46 6.76 -6.40
C GLU A 435 2.89 5.34 -6.55
N GLU A 436 3.39 4.38 -5.77
CA GLU A 436 2.90 3.00 -5.77
C GLU A 436 1.42 2.90 -5.37
N MET A 437 0.99 3.68 -4.37
CA MET A 437 -0.43 3.79 -3.98
C MET A 437 -1.30 4.41 -5.08
N TRP A 438 -0.78 5.40 -5.82
CA TRP A 438 -1.47 5.99 -6.96
C TRP A 438 -1.56 5.03 -8.14
N ASP A 439 -0.55 4.19 -8.36
CA ASP A 439 -0.53 3.19 -9.42
C ASP A 439 -1.39 1.94 -9.11
N GLY A 440 -1.90 1.86 -7.88
CA GLY A 440 -2.73 0.73 -7.42
C GLY A 440 -1.90 -0.51 -7.11
N LEU A 441 -0.60 -0.35 -6.85
CA LEU A 441 0.31 -1.42 -6.47
C LEU A 441 0.14 -1.80 -4.99
N LEU A 442 -0.23 -0.81 -4.17
CA LEU A 442 -0.43 -0.88 -2.71
C LEU A 442 -1.85 -0.53 -2.25
#